data_AF-A0AAV3IKZ9-F1
#
_entry.id   AF-A0AAV3IKZ9-F1
#
_cell.length_a   1.000
_cell.length_b   1.000
_cell.length_c   1.000
_cell.angle_alpha   90.00
_cell.angle_beta   90.00
_cell.angle_gamma   90.00
#
_symmetry.space_group_name_H-M   'P 1'
#
loop_
_entity.id
_entity.type
_entity.pdbx_description
1 polymer ?
#
loop_
_entity_poly.entity_id
_entity_poly.type
_entity_poly.pdbx_seq_one_letter_code
_entity_poly.pdbx_strand_id
1 'polypeptide(L)' 'MNICVGGELDGQKIEKEGRLLKASDIDPSFKTEYYKQVFNRDNINYHFWLPIGSDLHDMSEKVLNIIRSPKN' A
#
# COMPACT_ATOMS: atom_id res chain seq x y z
N MET A 1 5.48 -8.47 -1.59
CA MET A 1 5.28 -7.66 -0.36
C MET A 1 3.89 -7.06 -0.44
N ASN A 2 3.10 -6.95 0.64
CA ASN A 2 1.78 -6.33 0.67
C ASN A 2 1.76 -5.26 1.78
N ILE A 3 2.34 -4.09 1.51
CA ILE A 3 2.46 -2.99 2.49
C ILE A 3 1.45 -1.90 2.16
N CYS A 4 0.81 -1.35 3.20
CA CYS A 4 0.00 -0.14 3.09
C CYS A 4 0.90 1.09 3.03
N VAL A 5 0.62 2.00 2.11
CA VAL A 5 1.43 3.21 1.89
C VAL A 5 0.51 4.43 1.94
N GLY A 6 0.72 5.29 2.93
CA GLY A 6 -0.18 6.37 3.29
C GLY A 6 -1.40 5.92 4.10
N GLY A 7 -2.23 6.89 4.48
CA GLY A 7 -3.44 6.64 5.27
C GLY A 7 -3.15 6.16 6.69
N GLU A 8 -4.19 5.65 7.36
CA GLU A 8 -4.15 5.20 8.76
C GLU A 8 -3.31 3.92 8.98
N LEU A 9 -3.00 3.17 7.92
CA LEU A 9 -2.27 1.91 7.99
C LEU A 9 -0.85 2.03 7.42
N ASP A 10 -0.33 3.25 7.22
CA ASP A 10 0.97 3.48 6.58
C ASP A 10 2.10 2.63 7.18
N GLY A 11 2.85 1.94 6.33
CA GLY A 11 3.94 1.03 6.69
C GLY A 11 3.49 -0.35 7.17
N GLN A 12 2.20 -0.57 7.44
CA GLN A 12 1.71 -1.87 7.92
C GLN A 12 1.65 -2.90 6.78
N LYS A 13 2.09 -4.13 7.07
CA LYS A 13 2.03 -5.25 6.13
C LYS A 13 0.77 -6.06 6.36
N ILE A 14 -0.10 -6.14 5.36
CA ILE A 14 -1.40 -6.81 5.45
C ILE A 14 -1.53 -7.84 4.34
N GLU A 15 -1.65 -9.10 4.73
CA GLU A 15 -1.96 -10.22 3.84
C GLU A 15 -3.48 -10.40 3.79
N LYS A 16 -4.09 -9.88 2.73
CA LYS A 16 -5.53 -10.01 2.45
C LYS A 16 -5.75 -10.36 0.98
N GLU A 17 -6.67 -11.28 0.72
CA GLU A 17 -7.10 -11.61 -0.63
C GLU A 17 -8.00 -10.52 -1.23
N GLY A 18 -8.00 -10.42 -2.56
CA GLY A 18 -8.80 -9.43 -3.28
C GLY A 18 -8.06 -8.13 -3.59
N ARG A 19 -8.82 -7.11 -4.00
CA ARG A 19 -8.31 -5.83 -4.53
C ARG A 19 -8.64 -4.63 -3.65
N LEU A 20 -9.44 -4.80 -2.59
CA LEU A 20 -9.89 -3.74 -1.69
C LEU A 20 -9.58 -4.12 -0.24
N LEU A 21 -9.09 -3.16 0.53
CA LEU A 21 -8.88 -3.26 1.97
C LEU A 21 -9.57 -2.07 2.64
N LYS A 22 -10.44 -2.33 3.62
CA LYS A 22 -11.02 -1.30 4.48
C LYS A 22 -10.27 -1.29 5.80
N ALA A 23 -9.74 -0.14 6.20
CA ALA A 23 -9.08 -0.04 7.51
C ALA A 23 -10.05 -0.25 8.67
N SER A 24 -11.34 0.04 8.46
CA SER A 24 -12.42 -0.23 9.40
C SER A 24 -12.56 -1.70 9.80
N ASP A 25 -12.05 -2.64 8.97
CA ASP A 25 -12.04 -4.06 9.30
C ASP A 25 -11.02 -4.40 10.43
N ILE A 26 -10.06 -3.50 10.67
CA ILE A 26 -9.02 -3.63 11.69
C ILE A 26 -9.39 -2.79 12.92
N ASP A 27 -9.73 -1.53 12.70
CA ASP A 27 -10.21 -0.62 13.74
C ASP A 27 -11.42 0.17 13.21
N PRO A 28 -12.61 0.04 13.82
CA PRO A 28 -13.82 0.73 13.36
C PRO A 28 -13.74 2.26 13.33
N SER A 29 -12.78 2.87 14.04
CA SER A 29 -12.55 4.32 13.99
C SER A 29 -11.90 4.78 12.68
N PHE A 30 -11.25 3.87 11.96
CA PHE A 30 -10.59 4.17 10.70
C PHE A 30 -11.56 4.35 9.53
N LYS A 31 -11.22 5.27 8.64
CA LYS A 31 -12.06 5.64 7.49
C LYS A 31 -11.40 5.40 6.15
N THR A 32 -10.10 5.11 6.13
CA THR A 32 -9.34 4.90 4.90
C THR A 32 -9.70 3.57 4.26
N GLU A 33 -10.01 3.61 2.98
CA GLU A 33 -10.08 2.43 2.13
C GLU A 33 -8.87 2.43 1.19
N TYR A 34 -8.41 1.24 0.79
CA TYR A 34 -7.21 1.05 -0.01
C TYR A 34 -7.46 0.14 -1.21
N TYR A 35 -6.82 0.45 -2.35
CA TYR A 35 -6.72 -0.47 -3.48
C TYR A 35 -5.39 -1.22 -3.49
N LYS A 36 -5.43 -2.49 -3.90
CA LYS A 36 -4.23 -3.27 -4.19
C LYS A 36 -3.67 -2.86 -5.54
N GLN A 37 -2.46 -2.35 -5.56
CA GLN A 37 -1.71 -2.08 -6.79
C GLN A 37 -0.48 -2.98 -6.89
N VAL A 38 -0.14 -3.33 -8.12
CA VAL A 38 1.03 -4.15 -8.46
C VAL A 38 2.06 -3.25 -9.13
N PHE A 39 3.27 -3.24 -8.59
CA PHE A 39 4.41 -2.52 -9.10
C PHE A 39 5.45 -3.54 -9.54
N ASN A 40 5.74 -3.58 -10.84
CA ASN A 40 6.80 -4.43 -11.38
C ASN A 40 8.12 -3.65 -11.39
N ARG A 41 9.17 -4.23 -10.84
CA ARG A 41 10.52 -3.71 -10.96
C ARG A 41 11.51 -4.85 -11.02
N ASP A 42 12.43 -4.80 -11.98
CA ASP A 42 13.48 -5.81 -12.15
C ASP A 42 12.91 -7.25 -12.21
N ASN A 43 11.76 -7.39 -12.89
CA ASN A 43 10.99 -8.64 -13.01
C ASN A 43 10.42 -9.19 -11.68
N ILE A 44 10.41 -8.39 -10.62
CA ILE A 44 9.80 -8.70 -9.33
C ILE A 44 8.51 -7.88 -9.19
N ASN A 45 7.40 -8.57 -8.89
CA ASN A 45 6.12 -7.92 -8.57
C ASN A 45 6.05 -7.59 -7.08
N TYR A 46 5.88 -6.32 -6.77
CA TYR A 46 5.59 -5.80 -5.44
C TYR A 46 4.11 -5.42 -5.37
N HIS A 47 3.45 -5.71 -4.26
CA HIS A 47 2.06 -5.37 -4.05
C HIS A 47 1.97 -4.30 -2.95
N PHE A 48 1.18 -3.26 -3.18
CA PHE A 48 0.98 -2.22 -2.19
C PHE A 48 -0.51 -1.91 -2.07
N TRP A 49 -0.91 -1.56 -0.86
CA TRP A 49 -2.25 -1.03 -0.57
C TRP A 49 -2.15 0.49 -0.53
N LEU A 50 -2.85 1.17 -1.44
CA LEU A 50 -2.82 2.63 -1.55
C LEU A 50 -4.18 3.23 -1.20
N PRO A 51 -4.25 4.30 -0.39
CA PRO A 51 -5.49 4.98 -0.04
C PRO A 51 -6.28 5.39 -1.28
N ILE A 52 -7.57 5.11 -1.31
CA ILE A 52 -8.45 5.56 -2.37
C ILE A 52 -8.54 7.08 -2.34
N GLY A 53 -8.39 7.71 -3.51
CA GLY A 53 -8.43 9.16 -3.66
C GLY A 53 -7.13 9.88 -3.30
N SER A 54 -6.06 9.16 -2.97
CA SER A 54 -4.73 9.76 -2.83
C SER A 54 -4.14 10.17 -4.18
N ASP A 55 -3.26 11.18 -4.15
CA ASP A 55 -2.53 11.61 -5.33
C ASP A 55 -1.61 10.50 -5.84
N LEU A 56 -1.77 10.14 -7.12
CA LEU A 56 -1.07 9.01 -7.72
C LEU A 56 0.44 9.28 -7.87
N HIS A 57 0.85 10.53 -8.08
CA HIS A 57 2.25 10.89 -8.20
C HIS A 57 2.95 10.73 -6.85
N ASP A 58 2.39 11.31 -5.80
CA ASP A 58 2.93 11.21 -4.44
C ASP A 58 3.02 9.76 -3.96
N MET A 59 1.98 8.94 -4.23
CA MET A 59 1.99 7.54 -3.84
C MET A 59 3.02 6.73 -4.62
N SER A 60 3.19 7.03 -5.92
CA SER A 60 4.20 6.37 -6.75
C SER A 60 5.61 6.68 -6.24
N GLU A 61 5.89 7.93 -5.84
CA GLU A 61 7.18 8.30 -5.26
C GLU A 61 7.45 7.58 -3.93
N LYS A 62 6.46 7.51 -3.04
CA LYS A 62 6.58 6.75 -1.78
C LYS A 62 6.88 5.28 -2.01
N VAL A 63 6.14 4.64 -2.93
CA VAL A 63 6.36 3.24 -3.31
C VAL A 63 7.76 3.05 -3.89
N LEU A 64 8.21 3.94 -4.78
CA LEU A 64 9.56 3.89 -5.35
C LEU A 64 10.63 4.00 -4.26
N ASN A 65 10.46 4.89 -3.28
CA ASN A 65 11.39 5.04 -2.16
C ASN A 65 11.46 3.77 -1.30
N ILE A 66 10.33 3.11 -1.05
CA ILE A 66 10.28 1.83 -0.33
C ILE A 66 11.02 0.73 -1.12
N ILE A 67 10.80 0.63 -2.44
CA ILE A 67 11.43 -0.39 -3.26
C ILE A 67 12.94 -0.11 -3.45
N ARG A 68 13.36 1.16 -3.48
CA ARG A 68 14.77 1.58 -3.62
C ARG A 68 15.58 1.43 -2.34
N SER A 69 14.93 1.50 -1.18
CA SER A 69 15.61 1.33 0.10
C SER A 69 16.28 -0.05 0.15
N PRO A 70 17.59 -0.13 0.48
CA PRO A 70 18.27 -1.41 0.59
C PRO A 70 17.55 -2.27 1.63
N LYS A 71 17.42 -3.57 1.34
CA LYS A 71 16.97 -4.54 2.34
C LYS A 71 18.06 -4.62 3.40
N ASN A 72 17.80 -4.07 4.59
CA ASN A 72 18.64 -4.30 5.77
C ASN A 72 18.77 -5.80 6.05
#